data_AF-A0ABD7ZHE3-F1
#
_entry.id   AF-A0ABD7ZHE3-F1
#
_cell.length_a   1.000
_cell.length_b   1.000
_cell.length_c   1.000
_cell.angle_alpha   90.00
_cell.angle_beta   90.00
_cell.angle_gamma   90.00
#
_symmetry.space_group_name_H-M   'P 1'
#
loop_
_entity.id
_entity.type
_entity.pdbx_description
1 polymer ?
#
loop_
_entity_poly.entity_id
_entity_poly.type
_entity_poly.pdbx_seq_one_letter_code
_entity_poly.pdbx_strand_id
1 'polypeptide(L)' 'MAMKVTFKRDPLFEDVKKFVQQEKFTSGSRIQRKFSLGFNRAARIVEQLEEAGVISPMKNGQRKVL' A
#
# COMPACT_ATOMS: atom_id res chain seq x y z
N MET A 1 9.39 -23.24 -2.13
CA MET A 1 9.93 -21.86 -2.09
C MET A 1 9.50 -21.16 -3.36
N ALA A 2 8.41 -20.38 -3.32
CA ALA A 2 7.89 -19.71 -4.51
C ALA A 2 8.74 -18.47 -4.82
N MET A 3 9.15 -18.34 -6.09
CA MET A 3 9.85 -17.19 -6.66
C MET A 3 9.16 -15.89 -6.24
N LYS A 4 9.83 -15.08 -5.42
CA LYS A 4 9.48 -13.66 -5.29
C LYS A 4 9.85 -13.00 -6.60
N VAL A 5 8.86 -12.90 -7.50
CA VAL A 5 8.92 -12.03 -8.68
C VAL A 5 9.43 -10.69 -8.17
N THR A 6 10.61 -10.27 -8.62
CA THR A 6 11.22 -9.02 -8.17
C THR A 6 10.44 -7.87 -8.79
N PHE A 7 9.22 -7.61 -8.30
CA PHE A 7 8.48 -6.41 -8.61
C PHE A 7 9.32 -5.26 -8.08
N LYS A 8 9.92 -4.49 -9.00
CA LYS A 8 10.55 -3.22 -8.66
C LYS A 8 9.53 -2.42 -7.87
N ARG A 9 9.84 -2.12 -6.60
CA ARG A 9 8.96 -1.36 -5.72
C ARG A 9 8.60 -0.04 -6.40
N ASP A 10 7.36 0.40 -6.23
CA ASP A 10 6.98 1.72 -6.74
C ASP A 10 7.89 2.79 -6.10
N PRO A 11 8.33 3.81 -6.85
CA PRO A 11 9.13 4.89 -6.29
C PRO A 11 8.52 5.57 -5.05
N LEU A 12 7.19 5.61 -4.97
CA LEU A 12 6.46 6.21 -3.83
C LEU A 12 6.20 5.23 -2.69
N PHE A 13 6.66 3.97 -2.79
CA PHE A 13 6.39 2.94 -1.79
C PHE A 13 6.80 3.37 -0.37
N GLU A 14 8.00 3.90 -0.19
CA GLU A 14 8.50 4.30 1.14
C GLU A 14 7.75 5.51 1.69
N ASP A 15 7.35 6.46 0.84
CA ASP A 15 6.57 7.63 1.26
C ASP A 15 5.15 7.23 1.66
N VAL A 16 4.52 6.36 0.88
CA VAL A 16 3.19 5.82 1.21
C VAL A 16 3.27 4.96 2.47
N LYS A 17 4.31 4.14 2.65
CA LYS A 17 4.54 3.37 3.88
C LYS A 17 4.59 4.28 5.10
N LYS A 18 5.39 5.34 5.07
CA LYS A 18 5.49 6.32 6.17
C LYS A 18 4.15 6.98 6.46
N PHE A 19 3.44 7.42 5.42
CA PHE A 19 2.12 8.03 5.55
C PHE A 19 1.11 7.08 6.21
N VAL A 20 1.07 5.83 5.76
CA VAL A 20 0.15 4.82 6.27
C VAL A 20 0.47 4.48 7.74
N GLN A 21 1.74 4.34 8.10
CA GLN A 21 2.18 4.13 9.48
C GLN A 21 1.79 5.29 10.41
N GLN A 22 1.86 6.53 9.94
CA GLN A 22 1.44 7.71 10.70
C GLN A 22 -0.09 7.72 10.94
N GLU A 23 -0.88 7.35 9.93
CA GLU A 23 -2.33 7.42 10.03
C GLU A 23 -2.99 6.21 10.71
N LYS A 24 -2.27 5.09 10.89
CA LYS A 24 -2.74 3.82 11.50
C LYS A 24 -3.86 3.10 10.75
N PHE A 25 -4.54 3.75 9.82
CA PHE A 25 -5.54 3.19 8.92
C PHE A 25 -5.44 3.84 7.53
N THR A 26 -5.63 3.05 6.48
CA THR A 26 -5.64 3.57 5.10
C THR A 26 -6.60 2.82 4.18
N SER A 27 -6.93 3.47 3.06
CA SER A 27 -7.65 2.87 1.93
C SER A 27 -6.96 3.24 0.62
N GLY A 28 -7.19 2.45 -0.43
CA GLY A 28 -6.65 2.76 -1.76
C GLY A 28 -7.03 4.17 -2.23
N SER A 29 -8.28 4.58 -2.03
CA SER A 29 -8.77 5.93 -2.38
C SER A 29 -8.15 7.07 -1.57
N ARG A 30 -7.73 6.81 -0.33
CA ARG A 30 -6.98 7.79 0.47
C ARG A 30 -5.59 7.99 -0.10
N ILE A 31 -4.91 6.91 -0.45
CA ILE A 31 -3.57 6.94 -1.07
C ILE A 31 -3.64 7.63 -2.45
N GLN A 32 -4.67 7.32 -3.26
CA GLN A 32 -4.91 7.99 -4.54
C GLN A 32 -4.95 9.52 -4.40
N ARG A 33 -5.78 10.03 -3.48
CA ARG A 33 -5.95 11.47 -3.29
C ARG A 33 -4.74 12.14 -2.65
N LYS A 34 -4.08 11.48 -1.69
CA LYS A 34 -2.93 12.05 -0.98
C LYS A 34 -1.68 12.18 -1.86
N PHE A 35 -1.47 11.22 -2.75
CA PHE A 35 -0.28 11.14 -3.60
C PHE A 35 -0.57 11.41 -5.09
N SER A 36 -1.80 11.86 -5.40
CA SER A 36 -2.26 12.13 -6.76
C SER A 36 -2.00 10.95 -7.73
N LEU A 37 -2.36 9.74 -7.29
CA LEU A 37 -2.11 8.51 -8.05
C LEU A 37 -3.36 8.00 -8.75
N GLY A 38 -3.16 7.49 -9.98
CA GLY A 38 -4.16 6.69 -10.67
C GLY A 38 -4.50 5.41 -9.89
N PHE A 39 -5.71 4.90 -10.09
CA PHE A 39 -6.25 3.72 -9.38
C PHE A 39 -5.31 2.52 -9.42
N ASN A 40 -4.83 2.15 -10.62
CA ASN A 40 -3.95 0.99 -10.80
C ASN A 40 -2.62 1.13 -10.05
N ARG A 41 -2.06 2.34 -10.00
CA ARG A 41 -0.79 2.59 -9.31
C ARG A 41 -0.97 2.54 -7.79
N ALA A 42 -2.03 3.14 -7.27
CA ALA A 42 -2.36 3.07 -5.85
C ALA A 42 -2.65 1.61 -5.41
N ALA A 43 -3.40 0.85 -6.20
CA ALA A 43 -3.66 -0.57 -5.93
C ALA A 43 -2.37 -1.38 -5.85
N ARG A 44 -1.45 -1.20 -6.80
CA ARG A 44 -0.14 -1.88 -6.79
C ARG A 44 0.70 -1.53 -5.56
N ILE A 45 0.74 -0.27 -5.15
CA ILE A 45 1.47 0.14 -3.94
C ILE A 45 0.85 -0.52 -2.70
N VAL A 46 -0.48 -0.57 -2.63
CA VAL A 46 -1.20 -1.20 -1.53
C VAL A 46 -0.91 -2.70 -1.46
N GLU A 47 -0.89 -3.40 -2.58
CA GLU A 47 -0.49 -4.82 -2.64
C GLU A 47 0.96 -5.01 -2.15
N GLN A 48 1.89 -4.15 -2.58
CA GLN A 48 3.28 -4.20 -2.11
C GLN A 48 3.38 -3.95 -0.60
N LEU A 49 2.56 -3.08 -0.03
CA LEU A 49 2.53 -2.82 1.41
C LEU A 49 1.98 -4.02 2.20
N GLU A 50 0.98 -4.70 1.65
CA GLU A 50 0.40 -5.92 2.21
C GLU A 50 1.40 -7.07 2.16
N GLU A 51 2.07 -7.28 1.02
CA GLU A 51 3.14 -8.28 0.86
C GLU A 51 4.35 -8.01 1.77
N ALA A 52 4.67 -6.72 1.99
CA ALA A 52 5.73 -6.31 2.91
C ALA A 52 5.33 -6.40 4.39
N GLY A 53 4.09 -6.78 4.71
CA GLY A 53 3.60 -6.89 6.09
C GLY A 53 3.40 -5.55 6.80
N VAL A 54 3.25 -4.45 6.05
CA VAL A 54 3.00 -3.11 6.61
C VAL A 54 1.52 -2.91 6.95
N ILE A 55 0.63 -3.51 6.15
CA ILE A 55 -0.81 -3.39 6.31
C ILE A 55 -1.48 -4.75 6.30
N SER A 56 -2.62 -4.84 6.99
CA SER A 56 -3.49 -6.00 6.97
C SER A 56 -4.16 -6.18 5.61
N PRO A 57 -4.65 -7.39 5.32
CA PRO A 57 -5.59 -7.61 4.24
C PRO A 57 -6.80 -6.68 4.35
N MET A 58 -7.41 -6.40 3.19
CA MET A 58 -8.58 -5.53 3.12
C MET A 58 -9.76 -6.13 3.87
N LYS A 59 -10.31 -5.37 4.82
CA LYS A 59 -11.54 -5.71 5.52
C LYS A 59 -12.49 -4.52 5.42
N ASN A 60 -13.67 -4.71 4.84
CA ASN A 60 -14.69 -3.67 4.65
C ASN A 60 -14.15 -2.39 3.96
N GLY A 61 -13.28 -2.55 2.95
CA GLY A 61 -12.68 -1.43 2.22
C GLY A 61 -11.59 -0.66 2.97
N GLN A 62 -11.23 -1.09 4.19
CA GLN A 62 -10.18 -0.49 5.00
C GLN A 62 -9.05 -1.50 5.25
N ARG A 63 -7.84 -0.99 5.48
CA ARG A 63 -6.66 -1.77 5.88
C ARG A 63 -6.05 -1.14 7.13
N LYS A 64 -5.70 -1.99 8.09
CA LYS A 64 -5.08 -1.59 9.35
C LYS A 64 -3.56 -1.71 9.24
N VAL A 65 -2.81 -0.82 9.86
CA VAL A 65 -1.36 -0.98 9.99
C VAL A 65 -1.04 -2.09 10.98
N LEU A 66 -0.08 -2.95 10.63
CA LEU A 66 0.41 -4.05 11.46
C LEU A 66 1.56 -3.61 12.37
#